data_AF-A0A392NT68-F1
#
_entry.id   AF-A0A392NT68-F1
#
_cell.length_a   1.000
_cell.length_b   1.000
_cell.length_c   1.000
_cell.angle_alpha   90.00
_cell.angle_beta   90.00
_cell.angle_gamma   90.00
#
_symmetry.space_group_name_H-M   'P 1'
#
loop_
_entity.id
_entity.type
_entity.pdbx_description
1 polymer ?
#
loop_
_entity_poly.entity_id
_entity_poly.type
_entity_poly.pdbx_seq_one_letter_code
_entity_poly.pdbx_strand_id
1 'polypeptide(L)'
;MLLNEDTLAMLIMDPFGGKMNEISQTEIPFPHRKGNLYNIQYLVKWDENRMEESNKHIKWMRMLYQYMTPYVSKSPRAAYYNYRDLDLGSSKNGNTSYSEASVWGMNYFKRNFRRLAHIKTKFDPQNFFRNEQSIPLLNSLP
;
A
#
# COMPACT_ATOMS: atom_id res chain seq x y z
N MET A 1 24.66 11.05 -23.20
CA MET A 1 23.96 9.77 -23.06
C MET A 1 22.48 10.06 -23.23
N LEU A 2 21.98 9.87 -24.44
CA LEU A 2 20.57 10.08 -24.75
C LEU A 2 19.79 9.00 -24.00
N LEU A 3 18.74 9.39 -23.27
CA LEU A 3 17.77 8.44 -22.73
C LEU A 3 17.23 7.65 -23.91
N ASN A 4 17.57 6.37 -24.01
CA ASN A 4 16.80 5.48 -24.87
C ASN A 4 15.34 5.60 -24.44
N GLU A 5 14.46 5.72 -25.42
CA GLU A 5 13.01 5.90 -25.27
C GLU A 5 12.30 4.68 -24.64
N ASP A 6 13.05 3.70 -24.13
CA ASP A 6 12.59 2.40 -23.64
C ASP A 6 12.19 2.42 -22.14
N THR A 7 12.31 3.56 -21.45
CA THR A 7 11.95 3.69 -20.02
C THR A 7 11.26 5.02 -19.73
N LEU A 8 10.03 4.95 -19.24
CA LEU A 8 9.24 6.09 -18.79
C LEU A 8 9.17 6.11 -17.26
N ALA A 9 9.65 7.19 -16.65
CA ALA A 9 9.49 7.45 -15.22
C ALA A 9 8.54 8.63 -14.98
N MET A 10 7.61 8.47 -14.05
CA MET A 10 6.60 9.47 -13.72
C MET A 10 6.48 9.67 -12.20
N LEU A 11 6.31 10.93 -11.81
CA LEU A 11 5.86 11.36 -10.50
C LEU A 11 4.49 11.99 -10.68
N ILE A 12 3.46 11.37 -10.11
CA ILE A 12 2.08 11.87 -10.20
C ILE A 12 1.68 12.37 -8.81
N MET A 13 1.19 13.62 -8.74
CA MET A 13 0.77 14.26 -7.49
C MET A 13 -0.72 14.60 -7.57
N ASP A 14 -1.54 13.88 -6.82
CA ASP A 14 -2.99 14.09 -6.76
C ASP A 14 -3.35 14.93 -5.52
N PRO A 15 -3.84 16.17 -5.67
CA PRO A 15 -4.15 17.03 -4.54
C PRO A 15 -5.28 16.46 -3.68
N PHE A 16 -5.06 16.42 -2.38
CA PHE A 16 -6.04 16.00 -1.38
C PHE A 16 -6.53 17.24 -0.62
N GLY A 17 -7.81 17.57 -0.80
CA GLY A 17 -8.44 18.75 -0.22
C GLY A 17 -9.92 18.75 -0.52
N GLY A 18 -10.56 19.93 -0.45
CA GLY A 18 -11.99 20.08 -0.76
C GLY A 18 -12.84 19.01 -0.06
N LYS A 19 -13.62 18.25 -0.84
CA LYS A 19 -14.51 17.21 -0.31
C LYS A 19 -13.78 16.13 0.51
N MET A 20 -12.51 15.83 0.19
CA MET A 20 -11.73 14.85 0.94
C MET A 20 -11.46 15.27 2.39
N ASN A 21 -11.48 16.58 2.68
CA ASN A 21 -11.30 17.11 4.04
C ASN A 21 -12.58 17.06 4.87
N GLU A 22 -13.74 16.99 4.22
CA GLU A 22 -15.05 16.95 4.89
C GLU A 22 -15.42 15.53 5.33
N ILE A 23 -14.93 14.50 4.64
CA ILE A 23 -15.24 13.10 4.93
C ILE A 23 -14.40 12.61 6.10
N SER A 24 -15.05 11.97 7.09
CA SER A 24 -14.37 11.37 8.24
C SER A 24 -13.40 10.25 7.81
N GLN A 25 -12.25 10.16 8.49
CA GLN A 25 -11.25 9.10 8.27
C GLN A 25 -11.79 7.68 8.55
N THR A 26 -12.94 7.55 9.22
CA THR A 26 -13.61 6.27 9.53
C THR A 26 -14.92 6.05 8.79
N GLU A 27 -15.33 7.00 7.92
CA GLU A 27 -16.58 6.91 7.16
C GLU A 27 -16.60 5.64 6.29
N ILE A 28 -15.48 5.40 5.61
CA ILE A 28 -15.21 4.19 4.83
C ILE A 28 -13.80 3.68 5.16
N PRO A 29 -13.39 2.49 4.71
CA PRO A 29 -12.08 1.93 5.04
C PRO A 29 -10.88 2.81 4.68
N PHE A 30 -10.99 3.60 3.59
CA PHE A 30 -9.94 4.52 3.14
C PHE A 30 -9.77 5.72 4.11
N PRO A 31 -8.64 5.81 4.83
CA PRO A 31 -8.50 6.72 5.98
C PRO A 31 -7.79 8.04 5.64
N HIS A 32 -7.22 8.19 4.44
CA HIS A 32 -6.34 9.32 4.11
C HIS A 32 -7.17 10.55 3.68
N ARG A 33 -7.69 11.27 4.67
CA ARG A 33 -8.59 12.44 4.52
C ARG A 33 -7.90 13.74 4.94
N LYS A 34 -8.59 14.61 5.69
CA LYS A 34 -8.05 15.85 6.28
C LYS A 34 -6.66 15.64 6.89
N GLY A 35 -5.75 16.55 6.55
CA GLY A 35 -4.34 16.55 6.99
C GLY A 35 -3.34 16.00 5.98
N ASN A 36 -3.78 15.50 4.82
CA ASN A 36 -2.91 15.12 3.71
C ASN A 36 -3.01 16.19 2.61
N LEU A 37 -1.88 16.68 2.09
CA LEU A 37 -1.84 17.70 1.04
C LEU A 37 -2.08 17.10 -0.35
N TYR A 38 -1.47 15.95 -0.62
CA TYR A 38 -1.60 15.21 -1.86
C TYR A 38 -1.16 13.75 -1.66
N ASN A 39 -1.59 12.88 -2.56
CA ASN A 39 -0.99 11.57 -2.77
C ASN A 39 0.12 11.69 -3.83
N ILE A 40 1.25 11.01 -3.63
CA ILE A 40 2.34 10.96 -4.62
C ILE A 40 2.58 9.53 -5.06
N GLN A 41 2.46 9.29 -6.37
CA GLN A 41 2.75 8.00 -6.99
C GLN A 41 4.07 8.06 -7.74
N TYR A 42 4.94 7.09 -7.46
CA TYR A 42 6.16 6.82 -8.21
C TYR A 42 5.84 5.69 -9.20
N LEU A 43 6.13 5.89 -10.48
CA LEU A 43 5.87 4.89 -11.51
C LEU A 43 7.02 4.83 -12.50
N VAL A 44 7.47 3.62 -12.80
CA VAL A 44 8.40 3.36 -13.89
C VAL A 44 7.82 2.30 -14.81
N LYS A 45 7.88 2.54 -16.11
CA LYS A 45 7.48 1.63 -17.19
C LYS A 45 8.67 1.39 -18.08
N TRP A 46 8.81 0.16 -18.54
CA TRP A 46 9.87 -0.27 -19.45
C TRP A 46 9.34 -1.42 -20.32
N ASP A 47 9.90 -1.57 -21.52
CA ASP A 47 9.43 -2.59 -22.48
C ASP A 47 10.20 -3.92 -22.37
N GLU A 48 11.43 -3.87 -21.85
CA GLU A 48 12.31 -5.04 -21.80
C GLU A 48 11.94 -6.04 -20.67
N ASN A 49 11.52 -7.25 -21.05
CA ASN A 49 11.11 -8.29 -20.12
C ASN A 49 12.27 -9.18 -19.60
N ARG A 50 13.51 -8.68 -19.59
CA ARG A 50 14.64 -9.40 -18.98
C ARG A 50 14.59 -9.23 -17.46
N MET A 51 14.93 -10.31 -16.74
CA MET A 51 14.98 -10.30 -15.27
C MET A 51 15.98 -9.26 -14.73
N GLU A 52 17.10 -9.07 -15.43
CA GLU A 52 18.13 -8.09 -15.09
C GLU A 52 17.61 -6.65 -15.15
N GLU A 53 16.89 -6.29 -16.23
CA GLU A 53 16.28 -4.96 -16.35
C GLU A 53 15.16 -4.76 -15.32
N SER A 54 14.29 -5.76 -15.11
CA SER A 54 13.28 -5.71 -14.05
C SER A 54 13.91 -5.43 -12.68
N ASN A 55 14.99 -6.13 -12.33
CA ASN A 55 15.69 -5.95 -11.06
C ASN A 55 16.29 -4.55 -10.93
N LYS A 56 16.83 -3.99 -12.02
CA LYS A 56 17.36 -2.62 -12.07
C LYS A 56 16.27 -1.57 -11.81
N HIS A 57 15.13 -1.67 -12.48
CA HIS A 57 14.02 -0.72 -12.29
C HIS A 57 13.39 -0.83 -10.90
N ILE A 58 13.19 -2.05 -10.38
CA ILE A 58 12.70 -2.28 -9.02
C ILE A 58 13.69 -1.71 -7.99
N LYS A 59 15.00 -1.93 -8.16
CA LYS A 59 16.03 -1.37 -7.27
C LYS A 59 15.99 0.15 -7.26
N TRP A 60 15.86 0.79 -8.43
CA TRP A 60 15.77 2.24 -8.52
C TRP A 60 14.54 2.80 -7.81
N MET A 61 13.38 2.16 -7.98
CA MET A 61 12.14 2.52 -7.29
C MET A 61 12.26 2.41 -5.78
N ARG A 62 12.87 1.33 -5.28
CA ARG A 62 13.13 1.15 -3.84
C ARG A 62 14.05 2.23 -3.29
N MET A 63 15.10 2.60 -4.03
CA MET A 63 16.00 3.69 -3.64
C MET A 63 15.26 5.04 -3.54
N LEU A 64 14.44 5.37 -4.54
CA LEU A 64 13.63 6.59 -4.53
C LEU A 64 12.63 6.59 -3.37
N TYR A 65 11.90 5.48 -3.18
CA TYR A 65 10.95 5.35 -2.08
C TYR A 65 11.63 5.49 -0.71
N GLN A 66 12.82 4.91 -0.54
CA GLN A 66 13.63 5.04 0.66
C GLN A 66 14.12 6.48 0.88
N TYR A 67 14.60 7.15 -0.17
CA TYR A 67 15.02 8.55 -0.11
C TYR A 67 13.89 9.47 0.37
N MET A 68 12.65 9.19 -0.01
CA MET A 68 11.50 10.01 0.35
C MET A 68 11.01 9.83 1.80
N THR A 69 11.55 8.87 2.55
CA THR A 69 11.11 8.52 3.92
C THR A 69 10.95 9.71 4.88
N PRO A 70 11.89 10.66 5.00
CA PRO A 70 11.76 11.75 5.97
C PRO A 70 10.75 12.84 5.55
N TYR A 71 10.29 12.84 4.29
CA TYR A 71 9.46 13.91 3.72
C TYR A 71 7.99 13.55 3.58
N VAL A 72 7.62 12.30 3.85
CA VAL A 72 6.24 11.79 3.72
C VAL A 72 5.67 11.40 5.07
N SER A 73 4.40 10.98 5.09
CA SER A 73 3.74 10.48 6.30
C SER A 73 4.55 9.39 7.00
N LYS A 74 4.46 9.32 8.33
CA LYS A 74 5.18 8.37 9.17
C LYS A 74 4.27 7.83 10.29
N SER A 75 4.61 6.64 10.79
CA SER A 75 3.97 5.99 11.95
C SER A 75 2.44 5.81 11.85
N PRO A 76 1.92 5.04 10.87
CA PRO A 76 2.62 4.34 9.80
C PRO A 76 2.87 5.22 8.56
N ARG A 77 3.76 4.78 7.66
CA ARG A 77 3.91 5.39 6.34
C ARG A 77 2.69 5.03 5.49
N ALA A 78 1.87 6.02 5.15
CA ALA A 78 0.62 5.79 4.42
C ALA A 78 0.86 5.18 3.04
N ALA A 79 -0.04 4.30 2.64
CA ALA A 79 -0.10 3.72 1.31
C ALA A 79 -1.56 3.69 0.81
N TYR A 80 -1.75 3.68 -0.51
CA TYR A 80 -3.08 3.60 -1.11
C TYR A 80 -3.35 2.21 -1.65
N TYR A 81 -4.42 1.55 -1.17
CA TYR A 81 -4.69 0.15 -1.47
C TYR A 81 -4.84 -0.18 -2.97
N ASN A 82 -5.36 0.76 -3.77
CA ASN A 82 -5.51 0.56 -5.22
C ASN A 82 -4.16 0.62 -5.96
N TYR A 83 -3.10 1.14 -5.34
CA TYR A 83 -1.72 1.05 -5.80
C TYR A 83 -1.01 -0.01 -4.97
N ARG A 84 -1.42 -1.26 -5.16
CA ARG A 84 -0.97 -2.40 -4.36
C ARG A 84 0.54 -2.55 -4.45
N ASP A 85 1.20 -2.55 -3.29
CA ASP A 85 2.64 -2.67 -3.16
C ASP A 85 2.99 -3.81 -2.19
N LEU A 86 3.61 -4.86 -2.72
CA LEU A 86 4.04 -6.03 -1.94
C LEU A 86 5.34 -5.78 -1.16
N ASP A 87 6.10 -4.73 -1.47
CA ASP A 87 7.29 -4.34 -0.70
C ASP A 87 6.92 -3.80 0.69
N LEU A 88 5.65 -3.44 0.93
CA LEU A 88 5.14 -3.08 2.26
C LEU A 88 4.99 -4.28 3.21
N GLY A 89 5.04 -5.51 2.68
CA GLY A 89 4.84 -6.74 3.41
C GLY A 89 3.74 -7.61 2.79
N SER A 90 3.87 -8.92 2.95
CA SER A 90 2.96 -9.90 2.40
C SER A 90 2.89 -11.15 3.26
N SER A 91 1.79 -11.87 3.15
CA SER A 91 1.56 -13.18 3.73
C SER A 91 1.93 -14.28 2.74
N LYS A 92 2.40 -15.42 3.27
CA LYS A 92 2.56 -16.64 2.46
C LYS A 92 1.18 -17.28 2.26
N ASN A 93 0.73 -17.37 1.00
CA ASN A 93 -0.53 -18.01 0.61
C ASN A 93 -1.79 -17.43 1.27
N GLY A 94 -1.77 -16.16 1.68
CA GLY A 94 -2.93 -15.50 2.30
C GLY A 94 -3.24 -15.93 3.72
N ASN A 95 -2.39 -16.75 4.35
CA ASN A 95 -2.52 -17.15 5.74
C ASN A 95 -1.54 -16.36 6.60
N THR A 96 -2.05 -15.50 7.46
CA THR A 96 -1.24 -14.65 8.33
C THR A 96 -2.05 -14.20 9.54
N SER A 97 -1.35 -13.94 10.64
CA SER A 97 -1.95 -13.38 11.84
C SER A 97 -2.32 -11.90 11.66
N TYR A 98 -3.23 -11.39 12.50
CA TYR A 98 -3.49 -9.95 12.57
C TYR A 98 -2.24 -9.13 12.85
N SER A 99 -1.35 -9.62 13.71
CA SER A 99 -0.11 -8.92 14.08
C SER A 99 0.83 -8.76 12.89
N GLU A 100 1.09 -9.85 12.15
CA GLU A 100 1.92 -9.82 10.95
C GLU A 100 1.31 -8.93 9.87
N ALA A 101 0.01 -9.10 9.60
CA ALA A 101 -0.66 -8.30 8.58
C ALA A 101 -0.78 -6.82 8.93
N SER A 102 -0.67 -6.45 10.20
CA SER A 102 -0.71 -5.05 10.62
C SER A 102 0.45 -4.24 10.03
N VAL A 103 1.57 -4.89 9.68
CA VAL A 103 2.75 -4.28 9.05
C VAL A 103 2.40 -3.54 7.77
N TRP A 104 1.59 -4.14 6.88
CA TRP A 104 1.10 -3.48 5.67
C TRP A 104 -0.33 -2.94 5.81
N GLY A 105 -1.19 -3.63 6.57
CA GLY A 105 -2.60 -3.27 6.74
C GLY A 105 -2.80 -1.89 7.35
N MET A 106 -1.96 -1.49 8.32
CA MET A 106 -2.02 -0.16 8.92
C MET A 106 -1.55 0.94 7.96
N ASN A 107 -0.66 0.66 7.01
CA ASN A 107 -0.26 1.62 5.97
C ASN A 107 -1.46 1.99 5.08
N TYR A 108 -2.28 1.00 4.72
CA TYR A 108 -3.46 1.19 3.88
C TYR A 108 -4.67 1.76 4.63
N PHE A 109 -4.98 1.23 5.81
CA PHE A 109 -6.27 1.45 6.47
C PHE A 109 -6.16 2.16 7.83
N LYS A 110 -4.95 2.43 8.34
CA LYS A 110 -4.72 3.01 9.68
C LYS A 110 -5.57 2.26 10.73
N ARG A 111 -6.25 3.00 11.61
CA ARG A 111 -7.13 2.44 12.65
C ARG A 111 -8.31 1.63 12.11
N ASN A 112 -8.70 1.81 10.84
CA ASN A 112 -9.80 1.06 10.25
C ASN A 112 -9.44 -0.42 10.04
N PHE A 113 -8.15 -0.77 10.01
CA PHE A 113 -7.69 -2.15 9.80
C PHE A 113 -8.27 -3.13 10.82
N ARG A 114 -8.35 -2.74 12.11
CA ARG A 114 -8.95 -3.59 13.15
C ARG A 114 -10.43 -3.85 12.91
N ARG A 115 -11.18 -2.81 12.53
CA ARG A 115 -12.61 -2.94 12.18
C ARG A 115 -12.80 -3.86 10.98
N LEU A 116 -11.92 -3.78 9.99
CA LEU A 116 -11.93 -4.69 8.83
C LEU A 116 -11.69 -6.14 9.26
N ALA A 117 -10.71 -6.41 10.12
CA ALA A 117 -10.44 -7.76 10.63
C ALA A 117 -11.64 -8.35 11.39
N HIS A 118 -12.32 -7.55 12.23
CA HIS A 118 -13.57 -7.97 12.86
C HIS A 118 -14.66 -8.35 11.86
N ILE A 119 -14.86 -7.53 10.82
CA ILE A 119 -15.85 -7.80 9.76
C ILE A 119 -15.47 -9.08 9.01
N LYS A 120 -14.21 -9.22 8.60
CA LYS A 120 -13.67 -10.42 7.95
C LYS A 120 -13.91 -11.67 8.78
N THR A 121 -13.62 -11.64 10.08
CA THR A 121 -13.88 -12.79 10.98
C THR A 121 -15.36 -13.15 11.06
N LYS A 122 -16.27 -12.18 11.01
CA LYS A 122 -17.71 -12.45 11.05
C LYS A 122 -18.25 -13.05 9.75
N PHE A 123 -17.80 -12.54 8.60
CA PHE A 123 -18.41 -12.84 7.30
C PHE A 123 -17.61 -13.82 6.43
N ASP A 124 -16.36 -14.10 6.77
CA ASP A 124 -15.55 -15.16 6.15
C ASP A 124 -14.67 -15.84 7.21
N PRO A 125 -15.27 -16.57 8.16
CA PRO A 125 -14.54 -17.20 9.27
C PRO A 125 -13.58 -18.31 8.83
N GLN A 126 -13.80 -18.93 7.67
CA GLN A 126 -12.88 -19.92 7.08
C GLN A 126 -11.71 -19.27 6.32
N ASN A 127 -11.67 -17.93 6.26
CA ASN A 127 -10.70 -17.15 5.50
C ASN A 127 -10.57 -17.64 4.04
N PHE A 128 -11.69 -17.96 3.40
CA PHE A 128 -11.73 -18.47 2.03
C PHE A 128 -11.22 -17.42 1.04
N PHE A 129 -11.66 -16.16 1.18
CA PHE A 129 -11.26 -15.07 0.31
C PHE A 129 -9.94 -14.44 0.78
N ARG A 130 -8.81 -15.00 0.34
CA ARG A 130 -7.48 -14.56 0.77
C ARG A 130 -6.50 -14.36 -0.38
N ASN A 131 -5.54 -13.47 -0.18
CA ASN A 131 -4.39 -13.22 -1.05
C ASN A 131 -3.21 -12.71 -0.22
N GLU A 132 -2.09 -12.39 -0.84
CA GLU A 132 -0.85 -11.99 -0.20
C GLU A 132 -1.02 -10.81 0.78
N GLN A 133 -2.00 -9.93 0.59
CA GLN A 133 -2.28 -8.79 1.47
C GLN A 133 -3.74 -8.73 1.94
N SER A 134 -4.43 -9.87 2.04
CA SER A 134 -5.82 -9.89 2.51
C SER A 134 -5.92 -9.45 3.97
N ILE A 135 -7.08 -8.88 4.33
CA ILE A 135 -7.43 -8.65 5.74
C ILE A 135 -7.46 -10.03 6.44
N PRO A 136 -6.72 -10.24 7.54
CA PRO A 136 -6.69 -11.51 8.24
C PRO A 136 -7.88 -11.66 9.18
N LEU A 137 -8.04 -12.86 9.74
CA LEU A 137 -8.91 -13.07 10.88
C LEU A 137 -8.31 -12.41 12.13
N LEU A 138 -9.16 -11.87 13.00
CA LEU A 138 -8.68 -11.29 14.25
C LEU A 138 -8.24 -12.36 15.28
N ASN A 139 -8.82 -13.56 15.19
CA ASN A 139 -8.59 -14.67 16.11
C ASN A 139 -7.75 -15.80 15.50
N SER A 140 -7.03 -15.55 14.40
CA SER A 140 -6.06 -16.54 13.89
C SER A 140 -4.99 -16.76 14.97
N LEU A 141 -4.99 -17.95 15.57
CA LEU A 141 -3.93 -18.37 16.49
C LEU A 141 -2.56 -18.26 15.77
N PRO A 142 -1.50 -17.85 16.49
CA PRO A 142 -0.15 -17.79 15.93
C PRO A 142 0.33 -19.16 15.41
#